data_AF-A0A1Q6L4Q8-F1
#
_entry.id   AF-A0A1Q6L4Q8-F1
#
_cell.length_a   1.000
_cell.length_b   1.000
_cell.length_c   1.000
_cell.angle_alpha   90.00
_cell.angle_beta   90.00
_cell.angle_gamma   90.00
#
_symmetry.space_group_name_H-M   'P 1'
#
loop_
_entity.id
_entity.type
_entity.pdbx_description
1 polymer ?
#
loop_
_entity_poly.entity_id
_entity_poly.type
_entity_poly.pdbx_seq_one_letter_code
_entity_poly.pdbx_strand_id
1 'polypeptide(L)' 'MIKEKRNSMHLTQEQMSEKLGISLRQYVRIDNEKAFPRRDILKKLIDELGLTNEEIGAYIKILTENIA' A
#
# COMPACT_ATOMS: atom_id res chain seq x y z
N MET A 1 6.51 -5.98 -0.74
CA MET A 1 5.20 -6.62 -0.62
C MET A 1 4.11 -5.89 -1.39
N ILE A 2 3.80 -4.62 -1.05
CA ILE A 2 2.73 -3.85 -1.69
C ILE A 2 3.00 -3.67 -3.18
N LYS A 3 4.24 -3.29 -3.51
CA LYS A 3 4.75 -3.20 -4.88
C LYS A 3 4.57 -4.49 -5.69
N GLU A 4 4.85 -5.63 -5.07
CA GLU A 4 4.80 -6.94 -5.72
C GLU A 4 3.36 -7.32 -6.05
N LYS A 5 2.43 -7.09 -5.12
CA LYS A 5 0.99 -7.27 -5.38
C LYS A 5 0.46 -6.36 -6.46
N ARG A 6 0.81 -5.07 -6.44
CA ARG A 6 0.41 -4.16 -7.53
C ARG A 6 0.94 -4.67 -8.88
N ASN A 7 2.20 -5.11 -8.93
CA ASN A 7 2.81 -5.65 -10.14
C ASN A 7 2.12 -6.93 -10.64
N SER A 8 1.71 -7.84 -9.75
CA SER A 8 0.99 -9.06 -10.15
C SER A 8 -0.41 -8.77 -10.70
N MET A 9 -0.99 -7.62 -10.34
CA MET A 9 -2.23 -7.10 -10.93
C MET A 9 -2.01 -6.29 -12.22
N HIS A 10 -0.77 -6.16 -12.70
CA HIS A 10 -0.39 -5.38 -13.88
C HIS A 10 -0.80 -3.89 -13.83
N LEU A 11 -0.87 -3.32 -12.62
CA LEU A 11 -1.21 -1.91 -12.42
C LEU A 11 0.03 -1.03 -12.32
N THR A 12 0.02 0.16 -12.91
CA THR A 12 1.06 1.18 -12.67
C THR A 12 0.84 1.90 -11.34
N GLN A 13 1.86 2.62 -10.85
CA GLN A 13 1.72 3.43 -9.65
C GLN A 13 0.70 4.57 -9.82
N GLU A 14 0.61 5.13 -11.03
CA GLU A 14 -0.37 6.16 -11.38
C GLU A 14 -1.80 5.61 -11.29
N GLN A 15 -2.07 4.49 -11.97
CA GLN A 15 -3.39 3.84 -11.95
C GLN A 15 -3.85 3.50 -10.53
N MET A 16 -2.93 3.00 -9.69
CA MET A 16 -3.27 2.68 -8.31
C MET A 16 -3.49 3.93 -7.46
N SER A 17 -2.73 5.01 -7.69
CA SER A 17 -2.95 6.28 -7.00
C SER A 17 -4.32 6.89 -7.31
N GLU A 18 -4.77 6.79 -8.57
CA GLU A 18 -6.09 7.21 -9.02
C GLU A 18 -7.20 6.39 -8.36
N LYS A 19 -7.07 5.06 -8.37
CA LYS A 19 -8.01 4.13 -7.71
C LYS A 19 -8.19 4.45 -6.21
N LEU A 20 -7.09 4.73 -5.52
CA LEU A 20 -7.11 5.03 -4.10
C LEU A 20 -7.57 6.46 -3.81
N GLY A 21 -7.57 7.35 -4.80
CA GLY A 21 -7.93 8.75 -4.66
C GLY A 21 -6.88 9.57 -3.90
N ILE A 22 -5.60 9.28 -4.13
CA ILE A 22 -4.46 9.96 -3.49
C ILE A 22 -3.45 10.42 -4.54
N SER A 23 -2.58 11.36 -4.17
CA SER A 23 -1.50 11.77 -5.08
C SER A 23 -0.54 10.62 -5.38
N LEU A 24 0.00 10.59 -6.60
CA LEU A 24 1.06 9.64 -7.00
C LEU A 24 2.21 9.62 -5.99
N ARG A 25 2.67 10.80 -5.54
CA ARG A 25 3.75 10.91 -4.54
C ARG A 25 3.42 10.18 -3.24
N GLN A 26 2.19 10.33 -2.75
CA GLN A 26 1.74 9.64 -1.54
C GLN A 26 1.69 8.12 -1.78
N TYR A 27 1.14 7.70 -2.93
CA TYR A 27 1.08 6.29 -3.27
C TYR A 27 2.49 5.67 -3.40
N VAL A 28 3.44 6.34 -4.06
CA VAL A 28 4.83 5.88 -4.17
C VAL A 28 5.47 5.63 -2.80
N ARG A 29 5.16 6.45 -1.78
CA ARG A 29 5.66 6.21 -0.42
C ARG A 29 5.01 4.98 0.24
N ILE A 30 3.72 4.76 0.00
CA ILE A 30 2.98 3.58 0.49
C ILE A 30 3.47 2.31 -0.22
N ASP A 31 3.62 2.36 -1.54
CA ASP A 31 4.04 1.25 -2.42
C ASP A 31 5.46 0.76 -2.09
N ASN A 32 6.33 1.67 -1.63
CA ASN A 32 7.67 1.36 -1.13
C ASN A 32 7.72 1.13 0.39
N GLU A 33 6.57 0.98 1.06
CA GLU A 33 6.46 0.70 2.49
C GLU A 33 7.21 1.73 3.39
N LYS A 34 7.19 3.02 3.00
CA LYS A 34 7.82 4.16 3.71
C LYS A 34 6.83 5.11 4.40
N ALA A 35 5.54 4.81 4.34
CA ALA A 35 4.51 5.66 4.94
C ALA A 35 3.28 4.84 5.31
N PHE A 36 2.75 5.08 6.51
CA PHE A 36 1.44 4.59 6.90
C PHE A 36 0.33 5.39 6.18
N PRO A 37 -0.55 4.75 5.40
CA PRO A 37 -1.74 5.41 4.88
C PRO A 37 -2.72 5.74 6.00
N ARG A 38 -3.59 6.74 5.76
CA ARG A 38 -4.75 6.99 6.62
C ARG A 38 -5.71 5.80 6.57
N ARG A 39 -6.54 5.63 7.62
CA ARG A 39 -7.45 4.49 7.78
C ARG A 39 -8.35 4.22 6.57
N ASP A 40 -8.91 5.27 5.98
CA ASP A 40 -9.76 5.18 4.78
C ASP A 40 -8.98 4.67 3.56
N ILE A 41 -7.77 5.16 3.36
CA ILE A 41 -6.87 4.73 2.28
C ILE A 41 -6.35 3.31 2.53
N LEU A 42 -6.03 2.97 3.78
CA LEU A 42 -5.60 1.63 4.18
C LEU A 42 -6.69 0.61 3.85
N LYS A 43 -7.96 0.92 4.16
CA LYS A 43 -9.09 0.06 3.80
C LYS A 43 -9.16 -0.17 2.29
N LYS A 44 -9.14 0.91 1.49
CA LYS A 44 -9.15 0.80 0.02
C LYS A 44 -7.96 0.00 -0.53
N LEU A 45 -6.78 0.19 0.05
CA LEU A 45 -5.57 -0.54 -0.33
C LEU A 45 -5.71 -2.04 -0.07
N ILE A 46 -6.23 -2.41 1.10
CA ILE A 46 -6.52 -3.81 1.47
C ILE A 46 -7.51 -4.41 0.49
N ASP A 47 -8.62 -3.70 0.21
CA ASP A 47 -9.68 -4.17 -0.67
C ASP A 47 -9.17 -4.35 -2.12
N GLU A 48 -8.47 -3.36 -2.67
CA GLU A 48 -7.96 -3.41 -4.05
C GLU A 48 -6.84 -4.46 -4.23
N LEU A 49 -5.94 -4.62 -3.26
CA LEU A 49 -4.83 -5.59 -3.35
C LEU A 49 -5.19 -6.97 -2.78
N GLY A 50 -6.40 -7.16 -2.26
CA GLY A 50 -6.84 -8.38 -1.59
C GLY A 50 -5.85 -8.84 -0.51
N LEU A 51 -5.46 -7.94 0.40
CA LEU A 51 -4.47 -8.26 1.44
C LEU A 51 -5.08 -9.20 2.49
N THR A 52 -4.36 -10.27 2.85
CA THR A 52 -4.74 -11.14 3.98
C THR A 52 -4.34 -10.50 5.31
N ASN A 53 -4.87 -11.03 6.42
CA ASN A 53 -4.51 -10.55 7.75
C ASN A 53 -3.01 -10.70 8.04
N GLU A 54 -2.38 -11.76 7.54
CA GLU A 54 -0.94 -12.01 7.67
C GLU A 54 -0.12 -10.95 6.92
N GLU A 55 -0.52 -10.62 5.69
CA GLU A 55 0.14 -9.59 4.87
C GLU A 55 -0.04 -8.19 5.46
N ILE A 56 -1.23 -7.89 5.99
CA ILE A 56 -1.49 -6.65 6.73
C ILE A 56 -0.56 -6.57 7.96
N GLY A 57 -0.44 -7.66 8.72
CA GLY A 57 0.46 -7.75 9.86
C GLY A 57 1.93 -7.52 9.47
N ALA A 58 2.39 -8.15 8.39
CA ALA A 58 3.74 -7.97 7.86
C ALA A 58 4.00 -6.53 7.43
N TYR A 59 3.04 -5.90 6.73
CA TYR A 59 3.14 -4.51 6.32
C TYR A 59 3.25 -3.55 7.51
N ILE A 60 2.41 -3.75 8.54
CA ILE A 60 2.46 -2.97 9.78
C ILE A 60 3.82 -3.14 10.44
N LYS A 61 4.31 -4.38 10.55
CA LYS A 61 5.61 -4.69 11.15
C LYS A 61 6.76 -3.95 10.45
N ILE A 62 6.83 -4.04 9.12
CA ILE A 62 7.84 -3.33 8.30
C ILE A 62 7.82 -1.83 8.59
N LEU A 63 6.64 -1.23 8.61
CA LEU A 63 6.52 0.20 8.85
C LEU A 63 6.91 0.61 10.27
N THR A 64 6.63 -0.21 11.28
CA THR A 64 6.99 0.08 12.67
C THR A 64 8.46 -0.14 12.97
N GLU A 65 9.10 -1.12 12.32
CA GLU A 65 10.55 -1.36 12.46
C GLU A 65 11.38 -0.24 11.83
N ASN A 66 10.87 0.41 10.78
CA ASN A 66 11.50 1.58 10.16
C ASN A 66 11.42 2.87 11.02
N ILE A 67 10.68 2.85 12.13
CA ILE A 67 10.52 4.00 13.05
C ILE A 67 11.42 3.85 14.30
N ALA A 68 11.97 2.65 14.53
CA ALA A 68 12.92 2.37 15.60
C ALA A 68 14.37 2.68 15.20
#